data_AF-A0A9P6L7H4-F1
#
_entry.id   AF-A0A9P6L7H4-F1
#
_cell.length_a   1.000
_cell.length_b   1.000
_cell.length_c   1.000
_cell.angle_alpha   90.00
_cell.angle_beta   90.00
_cell.angle_gamma   90.00
#
_symmetry.space_group_name_H-M   'P 1'
#
loop_
_entity.id
_entity.type
_entity.pdbx_description
1 polymer ?
#
loop_
_entity_poly.entity_id
_entity_poly.type
_entity_poly.pdbx_seq_one_letter_code
_entity_poly.pdbx_strand_id
1 'polypeptide(L)'
;MELPRDVVEHILYFLCEEKRTLKAVSLTCRALFSATRKLIHRKVVLTTWKVYSPPKLAGRVAAKVPSARMAREAHMQYLSMAGGRGLLGYARELIVAIGPSFSPETLETYLHQFRSFEQVQIIRIHRFDLTSFLPHFERYFTQFVPTLRSLHLPDVVGSDREVLEFICKFPRLDDLSLKLSSACSTDDPPRPSMELSPSLRGKLILRGWGSPPSRFLLDIPGGLHFRSIDVGKVGKAYLDELLVACSSTLEELSFSPISSE
;
A
#
# COMPACT_ATOMS: atom_id res chain seq x y z
N MET A 1 39.73 -4.96 -17.45
CA MET A 1 38.69 -5.92 -17.88
C MET A 1 37.36 -5.43 -17.33
N GLU A 2 36.39 -5.17 -18.19
CA GLU A 2 35.04 -4.79 -17.76
C GLU A 2 34.21 -6.07 -17.53
N LEU A 3 33.51 -6.14 -16.39
CA LEU A 3 32.58 -7.24 -16.11
C LEU A 3 31.34 -7.11 -17.00
N PRO A 4 30.84 -8.19 -17.61
CA PRO A 4 29.59 -8.15 -18.36
C PRO A 4 28.42 -7.69 -17.48
N ARG A 5 27.52 -6.91 -18.07
CA ARG A 5 26.38 -6.32 -17.36
C ARG A 5 25.51 -7.37 -16.66
N ASP A 6 25.26 -8.49 -17.32
CA ASP A 6 24.38 -9.55 -16.81
C ASP A 6 24.97 -10.20 -15.55
N VAL A 7 26.31 -10.33 -15.49
CA VAL A 7 27.03 -10.82 -14.31
C VAL A 7 26.89 -9.83 -13.16
N VAL A 8 27.00 -8.52 -13.43
CA VAL A 8 26.79 -7.48 -12.41
C VAL A 8 25.35 -7.52 -11.90
N GLU A 9 24.36 -7.60 -12.77
CA GLU A 9 22.94 -7.68 -12.37
C GLU A 9 22.65 -8.93 -11.54
N HIS A 10 23.28 -10.07 -11.86
CA HIS A 10 23.16 -11.31 -11.08
C HIS A 10 23.80 -11.19 -9.69
N ILE A 11 24.99 -10.59 -9.57
CA ILE A 11 25.63 -10.31 -8.27
C ILE A 11 24.74 -9.40 -7.42
N LEU A 12 24.23 -8.31 -8.02
CA LEU A 12 23.37 -7.36 -7.33
C LEU A 12 22.03 -7.98 -6.88
N TYR A 13 21.52 -8.96 -7.62
CA TYR A 13 20.35 -9.72 -7.23
C TYR A 13 20.56 -10.47 -5.91
N PHE A 14 21.70 -11.13 -5.70
CA PHE A 14 22.00 -11.79 -4.42
C PHE A 14 22.17 -10.79 -3.26
N LEU A 15 22.54 -9.54 -3.56
CA LEU A 15 22.67 -8.48 -2.56
C LEU A 15 21.36 -7.74 -2.26
N CYS A 16 20.24 -8.09 -2.90
CA CYS A 16 19.01 -7.31 -2.78
C CYS A 16 18.40 -7.34 -1.37
N GLU A 17 18.62 -8.43 -0.62
CA GLU A 17 18.20 -8.57 0.78
C GLU A 17 19.13 -7.78 1.73
N GLU A 18 20.41 -7.63 1.37
CA GLU A 18 21.40 -6.92 2.18
C GLU A 18 21.53 -5.44 1.79
N LYS A 19 20.49 -4.65 2.12
CA LYS A 19 20.40 -3.22 1.74
C LYS A 19 21.64 -2.38 2.10
N ARG A 20 22.37 -2.73 3.18
CA ARG A 20 23.59 -2.00 3.58
C ARG A 20 24.71 -2.23 2.56
N THR A 21 24.96 -3.48 2.19
CA THR A 21 25.94 -3.86 1.18
C THR A 21 25.56 -3.30 -0.18
N LEU A 22 24.29 -3.39 -0.57
CA LEU A 22 23.80 -2.82 -1.82
C LEU A 22 24.06 -1.29 -1.91
N LYS A 23 23.87 -0.57 -0.80
CA LYS A 23 24.21 0.87 -0.71
C LYS A 23 25.72 1.10 -0.80
N ALA A 24 26.54 0.33 -0.09
CA ALA A 24 27.98 0.44 -0.18
C ALA A 24 28.48 0.22 -1.63
N VAL A 25 27.96 -0.82 -2.29
CA VAL A 25 28.24 -1.12 -3.70
C VAL A 25 27.78 0.01 -4.63
N SER A 26 26.65 0.65 -4.35
CA SER A 26 26.19 1.80 -5.16
C SER A 26 27.13 3.02 -5.11
N LEU A 27 27.99 3.11 -4.08
CA LEU A 27 28.90 4.22 -3.88
C LEU A 27 30.29 3.99 -4.48
N THR A 28 30.60 2.79 -4.96
CA THR A 28 31.93 2.46 -5.48
C THR A 28 32.20 3.10 -6.84
N CYS A 29 31.23 3.08 -7.76
CA CYS A 29 31.34 3.74 -9.06
C CYS A 29 29.99 4.06 -9.71
N ARG A 30 29.98 4.91 -10.74
CA ARG A 30 28.77 5.34 -11.46
C ARG A 30 28.01 4.19 -12.12
N ALA A 31 28.71 3.19 -12.64
CA ALA A 31 28.08 2.03 -13.27
C ALA A 31 27.28 1.21 -12.22
N LEU A 32 27.88 0.94 -11.07
CA LEU A 32 27.23 0.24 -9.97
C LEU A 32 26.11 1.06 -9.33
N PHE A 33 26.24 2.38 -9.23
CA PHE A 33 25.14 3.26 -8.86
C PHE A 33 23.93 3.10 -9.81
N SER A 34 24.17 3.13 -11.13
CA SER A 34 23.12 3.00 -12.14
C SER A 34 22.44 1.63 -12.10
N ALA A 35 23.19 0.56 -11.85
CA ALA A 35 22.67 -0.80 -11.77
C ALA A 35 21.89 -1.06 -10.46
N THR A 36 22.36 -0.51 -9.33
CA THR A 36 21.75 -0.72 -8.01
C THR A 36 20.52 0.16 -7.73
N ARG A 37 20.37 1.31 -8.40
CA ARG A 37 19.28 2.27 -8.10
C ARG A 37 17.88 1.65 -8.13
N LYS A 38 17.62 0.73 -9.07
CA LYS A 38 16.32 0.05 -9.21
C LYS A 38 16.01 -0.85 -8.01
N LEU A 39 17.04 -1.41 -7.40
CA LEU A 39 16.94 -2.31 -6.25
C LEU A 39 16.84 -1.50 -4.94
N ILE A 40 17.63 -0.43 -4.81
CA ILE A 40 17.62 0.43 -3.61
C ILE A 40 16.29 1.18 -3.48
N HIS A 41 15.79 1.74 -4.57
CA HIS A 41 14.57 2.57 -4.59
C HIS A 41 13.30 1.77 -4.89
N ARG A 42 13.36 0.43 -4.88
CA ARG A 42 12.21 -0.45 -5.12
C ARG A 42 11.08 -0.24 -4.10
N LYS A 43 11.44 0.10 -2.86
CA LYS A 43 10.49 0.36 -1.77
C LYS A 43 10.65 1.78 -1.29
N VAL A 44 9.60 2.59 -1.42
CA VAL A 44 9.56 3.97 -0.95
C VAL A 44 8.59 4.04 0.23
N VAL A 45 9.06 4.64 1.33
CA VAL A 45 8.29 4.82 2.55
C VAL A 45 8.15 6.31 2.83
N LEU A 46 6.93 6.80 2.80
CA LEU A 46 6.53 8.16 3.14
C LEU A 46 5.88 8.12 4.52
N THR A 47 6.65 8.32 5.58
CA THR A 47 6.13 8.22 6.96
C THR A 47 6.35 9.52 7.71
N THR A 48 5.48 9.89 8.65
CA THR A 48 5.90 10.87 9.67
C THR A 48 6.58 10.11 10.81
N TRP A 49 7.76 10.57 11.21
CA TRP A 49 8.69 9.85 12.10
C TRP A 49 8.08 9.27 13.39
N LYS A 50 6.99 9.87 13.88
CA LYS A 50 6.28 9.45 15.09
C LYS A 50 5.59 8.09 14.98
N VAL A 51 5.22 7.62 13.77
CA VAL A 51 4.38 6.42 13.61
C VAL A 51 5.21 5.14 13.42
N TYR A 52 6.47 5.24 13.01
CA TYR A 52 7.29 4.08 12.59
C TYR A 52 8.64 3.97 13.30
N SER A 53 8.75 4.45 14.54
CA SER A 53 9.95 4.19 15.34
C SER A 53 9.95 2.71 15.75
N PRO A 54 10.93 1.89 15.29
CA PRO A 54 11.03 0.51 15.77
C PRO A 54 11.19 0.55 17.30
N PRO A 55 10.56 -0.36 18.06
CA PRO A 55 10.63 -0.36 19.54
C PRO A 55 12.07 -0.28 20.07
N LYS A 56 13.02 -0.85 19.31
CA LYS A 56 14.45 -0.91 19.66
C LYS A 56 15.21 0.42 19.55
N LEU A 57 14.68 1.44 18.86
CA LEU A 57 15.30 2.77 18.72
C LEU A 57 14.64 3.86 19.57
N ALA A 58 13.45 3.59 20.11
CA ALA A 58 12.70 4.53 20.95
C ALA A 58 13.44 4.90 22.25
N GLY A 59 14.23 3.98 22.82
CA GLY A 59 14.91 4.18 24.11
C GLY A 59 16.13 5.11 24.12
N ARG A 60 16.72 5.44 22.96
CA ARG A 60 17.96 6.26 22.91
C ARG A 60 17.86 7.59 22.17
N VAL A 61 16.77 7.83 21.42
CA VAL A 61 16.62 9.05 20.57
C VAL A 61 15.42 9.91 20.98
N ALA A 62 14.68 9.54 22.04
CA ALA A 62 13.49 10.27 22.50
C ALA A 62 13.76 11.74 22.94
N ALA A 63 15.02 12.16 23.12
CA ALA A 63 15.35 13.48 23.63
C ALA A 63 15.27 14.63 22.60
N LYS A 64 15.16 14.36 21.29
CA LYS A 64 14.99 15.41 20.26
C LYS A 64 14.13 14.90 19.10
N VAL A 65 12.85 14.66 19.36
CA VAL A 65 11.90 14.39 18.27
C VAL A 65 11.67 15.70 17.52
N PRO A 66 12.04 15.82 16.23
CA PRO A 66 11.68 16.98 15.42
C PRO A 66 10.18 17.20 15.49
N SER A 67 9.73 18.45 15.50
CA SER A 67 8.29 18.74 15.44
C SER A 67 7.65 17.98 14.26
N ALA A 68 6.39 17.57 14.39
CA ALA A 68 5.71 16.82 13.33
C ALA A 68 5.78 17.54 11.96
N ARG A 69 5.82 18.88 12.00
CA ARG A 69 6.05 19.76 10.86
C ARG A 69 7.41 19.54 10.20
N MET A 70 8.51 19.53 10.97
CA MET A 70 9.86 19.28 10.41
C MET A 70 9.98 17.90 9.79
N ALA A 71 9.38 16.87 10.43
CA ALA A 71 9.36 15.53 9.86
C ALA A 71 8.61 15.51 8.52
N ARG A 72 7.47 16.22 8.41
CA ARG A 72 6.73 16.35 7.15
C ARG A 72 7.59 17.01 6.08
N GLU A 73 8.19 18.16 6.39
CA GLU A 73 9.04 18.90 5.45
C GLU A 73 10.21 18.07 4.93
N ALA A 74 10.87 17.28 5.79
CA ALA A 74 11.98 16.41 5.38
C ALA A 74 11.56 15.30 4.39
N HIS A 75 10.41 14.64 4.61
CA HIS A 75 9.92 13.60 3.69
C HIS A 75 9.48 14.20 2.35
N MET A 76 8.92 15.40 2.40
CA MET A 76 8.54 16.12 1.21
C MET A 76 9.75 16.62 0.42
N GLN A 77 10.82 17.03 1.09
CA GLN A 77 12.12 17.28 0.46
C GLN A 77 12.68 16.02 -0.18
N TYR A 78 12.54 14.85 0.45
CA TYR A 78 12.93 13.57 -0.16
C TYR A 78 12.12 13.29 -1.42
N LEU A 79 10.79 13.45 -1.40
CA LEU A 79 9.96 13.28 -2.60
C LEU A 79 10.40 14.22 -3.73
N SER A 80 10.63 15.50 -3.42
CA SER A 80 11.13 16.48 -4.37
C SER A 80 12.48 16.05 -4.98
N MET A 81 13.45 15.69 -4.12
CA MET A 81 14.80 15.30 -4.54
C MET A 81 14.81 13.97 -5.32
N ALA A 82 14.08 12.96 -4.86
CA ALA A 82 13.98 11.67 -5.52
C ALA A 82 13.20 11.78 -6.85
N GLY A 83 12.15 12.60 -6.89
CA GLY A 83 11.39 12.92 -8.09
C GLY A 83 12.24 13.64 -9.13
N GLY A 84 12.96 14.70 -8.73
CA GLY A 84 13.86 15.45 -9.62
C GLY A 84 15.03 14.61 -10.19
N ARG A 85 15.34 13.47 -9.55
CA ARG A 85 16.34 12.50 -10.02
C ARG A 85 15.73 11.30 -10.76
N GLY A 86 14.41 11.29 -10.98
CA GLY A 86 13.70 10.18 -11.62
C GLY A 86 13.76 8.86 -10.86
N LEU A 87 14.06 8.90 -9.55
CA LEU A 87 14.22 7.69 -8.73
C LEU A 87 12.87 7.04 -8.38
N LEU A 88 11.80 7.84 -8.34
CA LEU A 88 10.45 7.39 -8.01
C LEU A 88 9.87 6.45 -9.07
N GLY A 89 10.30 6.57 -10.32
CA GLY A 89 9.89 5.69 -11.42
C GLY A 89 10.36 4.23 -11.29
N TYR A 90 11.25 3.94 -10.33
CA TYR A 90 11.68 2.56 -10.05
C TYR A 90 10.94 1.91 -8.88
N ALA A 91 10.10 2.66 -8.16
CA ALA A 91 9.39 2.13 -7.02
C ALA A 91 8.37 1.06 -7.45
N ARG A 92 8.36 -0.06 -6.72
CA ARG A 92 7.39 -1.16 -6.84
C ARG A 92 6.47 -1.23 -5.64
N GLU A 93 6.95 -0.80 -4.48
CA GLU A 93 6.18 -0.73 -3.24
C GLU A 93 6.20 0.70 -2.72
N LEU A 94 5.02 1.27 -2.50
CA LEU A 94 4.81 2.57 -1.89
C LEU A 94 4.08 2.38 -0.56
N ILE A 95 4.73 2.78 0.54
CA ILE A 95 4.12 2.83 1.87
C ILE A 95 3.91 4.28 2.24
N VAL A 96 2.67 4.65 2.56
CA VAL A 96 2.26 5.97 3.02
C VAL A 96 1.75 5.83 4.45
N ALA A 97 2.43 6.48 5.39
CA ALA A 97 2.11 6.55 6.81
C ALA A 97 2.31 7.98 7.30
N ILE A 98 1.71 8.94 6.61
CA ILE A 98 1.90 10.38 6.84
C ILE A 98 0.90 10.88 7.90
N GLY A 99 1.03 10.40 9.14
CA GLY A 99 0.27 10.91 10.29
C GLY A 99 -1.26 10.98 10.08
N PRO A 100 -2.00 11.76 10.88
CA PRO A 100 -3.45 11.95 10.71
C PRO A 100 -3.80 12.90 9.54
N SER A 101 -2.83 13.30 8.71
CA SER A 101 -2.97 14.40 7.75
C SER A 101 -2.60 13.98 6.34
N PHE A 102 -2.74 12.70 5.98
CA PHE A 102 -2.66 12.34 4.56
C PHE A 102 -3.99 12.73 3.93
N SER A 103 -4.01 13.93 3.35
CA SER A 103 -5.15 14.52 2.66
C SER A 103 -4.73 15.04 1.29
N PRO A 104 -5.68 15.24 0.35
CA PRO A 104 -5.39 15.85 -0.95
C PRO A 104 -4.55 17.13 -0.84
N GLU A 105 -4.89 18.03 0.08
CA GLU A 105 -4.21 19.32 0.26
C GLU A 105 -2.73 19.16 0.61
N THR A 106 -2.39 18.15 1.42
CA THR A 106 -1.00 17.90 1.79
C THR A 106 -0.17 17.30 0.66
N LEU A 107 -0.83 16.58 -0.26
CA LEU A 107 -0.18 15.94 -1.40
C LEU A 107 -0.10 16.87 -2.61
N GLU A 108 -1.00 17.86 -2.69
CA GLU A 108 -1.11 18.81 -3.81
C GLU A 108 0.22 19.49 -4.16
N THR A 109 0.96 19.97 -3.16
CA THR A 109 2.28 20.60 -3.37
C THR A 109 3.32 19.67 -4.01
N TYR A 110 3.12 18.35 -3.93
CA TYR A 110 4.04 17.32 -4.40
C TYR A 110 3.43 16.41 -5.46
N LEU A 111 2.30 16.84 -6.04
CA LEU A 111 1.52 16.03 -6.97
C LEU A 111 2.35 15.57 -8.18
N HIS A 112 3.21 16.45 -8.70
CA HIS A 112 4.08 16.12 -9.82
C HIS A 112 5.02 14.95 -9.49
N GLN A 113 5.66 14.97 -8.32
CA GLN A 113 6.56 13.89 -7.88
C GLN A 113 5.78 12.63 -7.52
N PHE A 114 4.59 12.76 -6.94
CA PHE A 114 3.72 11.63 -6.65
C PHE A 114 3.27 10.90 -7.92
N ARG A 115 3.00 11.64 -9.00
CA ARG A 115 2.68 11.04 -10.31
C ARG A 115 3.83 10.28 -10.95
N SER A 116 5.07 10.51 -10.51
CA SER A 116 6.24 9.78 -11.02
C SER A 116 6.30 8.31 -10.56
N PHE A 117 5.37 7.85 -9.72
CA PHE A 117 5.27 6.46 -9.25
C PHE A 117 4.54 5.53 -10.24
N GLU A 118 4.91 5.54 -11.52
CA GLU A 118 4.21 4.83 -12.62
C GLU A 118 4.25 3.30 -12.50
N GLN A 119 5.18 2.80 -11.71
CA GLN A 119 5.64 1.41 -11.71
C GLN A 119 5.28 0.65 -10.43
N VAL A 120 4.52 1.29 -9.54
CA VAL A 120 4.12 0.74 -8.25
C VAL A 120 3.10 -0.38 -8.44
N GLN A 121 3.36 -1.50 -7.77
CA GLN A 121 2.52 -2.69 -7.78
C GLN A 121 1.87 -2.94 -6.43
N ILE A 122 2.48 -2.41 -5.35
CA ILE A 122 2.02 -2.58 -3.98
C ILE A 122 1.86 -1.20 -3.35
N ILE A 123 0.65 -0.87 -2.92
CA ILE A 123 0.38 0.35 -2.15
C ILE A 123 -0.06 -0.05 -0.74
N ARG A 124 0.53 0.61 0.27
CA ARG A 124 0.10 0.51 1.66
C ARG A 124 -0.17 1.91 2.19
N ILE A 125 -1.41 2.25 2.54
CA ILE A 125 -1.76 3.57 3.05
C ILE A 125 -2.39 3.42 4.44
N HIS A 126 -1.67 3.92 5.44
CA HIS A 126 -2.17 3.95 6.82
C HIS A 126 -3.04 5.18 7.03
N ARG A 127 -4.18 5.00 7.74
CA ARG A 127 -5.11 6.10 8.08
C ARG A 127 -5.60 6.84 6.85
N PHE A 128 -6.01 6.09 5.84
CA PHE A 128 -6.42 6.64 4.55
C PHE A 128 -7.84 7.20 4.63
N ASP A 129 -8.00 8.50 4.43
CA ASP A 129 -9.31 9.17 4.35
C ASP A 129 -9.86 9.09 2.92
N LEU A 130 -10.61 8.04 2.65
CA LEU A 130 -11.21 7.81 1.34
C LEU A 130 -12.20 8.89 0.95
N THR A 131 -13.00 9.39 1.91
CA THR A 131 -14.01 10.41 1.66
C THR A 131 -13.39 11.67 1.05
N SER A 132 -12.22 12.07 1.55
CA SER A 132 -11.49 13.22 0.98
C SER A 132 -10.83 12.91 -0.37
N PHE A 133 -10.35 11.69 -0.61
CA PHE A 133 -9.58 11.36 -1.81
C PHE A 133 -10.41 10.88 -3.00
N LEU A 134 -11.56 10.25 -2.77
CA LEU A 134 -12.37 9.62 -3.82
C LEU A 134 -12.83 10.62 -4.90
N PRO A 135 -13.32 11.84 -4.57
CA PRO A 135 -13.66 12.86 -5.57
C PRO A 135 -12.47 13.31 -6.43
N HIS A 136 -11.25 13.04 -5.96
CA HIS A 136 -10.01 13.41 -6.62
C HIS A 136 -9.22 12.18 -7.11
N PHE A 137 -9.86 11.02 -7.22
CA PHE A 137 -9.22 9.77 -7.64
C PHE A 137 -8.38 9.97 -8.91
N GLU A 138 -8.96 10.59 -9.94
CA GLU A 138 -8.30 10.79 -11.23
C GLU A 138 -7.01 11.59 -11.14
N ARG A 139 -6.96 12.50 -10.15
CA ARG A 139 -5.83 13.38 -9.96
C ARG A 139 -4.65 12.65 -9.31
N TYR A 140 -4.94 11.78 -8.34
CA TYR A 140 -3.95 11.22 -7.43
C TYR A 140 -3.61 9.75 -7.68
N PHE A 141 -4.52 8.92 -8.19
CA PHE A 141 -4.34 7.46 -8.21
C PHE A 141 -4.38 6.81 -9.60
N THR A 142 -4.80 7.52 -10.65
CA THR A 142 -4.92 6.95 -12.00
C THR A 142 -3.62 6.35 -12.55
N GLN A 143 -2.47 6.89 -12.18
CA GLN A 143 -1.18 6.34 -12.59
C GLN A 143 -0.91 4.92 -12.08
N PHE A 144 -1.61 4.48 -11.02
CA PHE A 144 -1.47 3.14 -10.46
C PHE A 144 -2.43 2.12 -11.08
N VAL A 145 -3.51 2.57 -11.73
CA VAL A 145 -4.54 1.70 -12.36
C VAL A 145 -3.94 0.58 -13.23
N PRO A 146 -2.95 0.82 -14.12
CA PRO A 146 -2.43 -0.24 -14.97
C PRO A 146 -1.46 -1.20 -14.29
N THR A 147 -0.96 -0.90 -13.09
CA THR A 147 0.19 -1.61 -12.49
C THR A 147 -0.09 -2.15 -11.09
N LEU A 148 -1.06 -1.59 -10.36
CA LEU A 148 -1.37 -1.97 -9.00
C LEU A 148 -1.93 -3.39 -8.94
N ARG A 149 -1.29 -4.23 -8.12
CA ARG A 149 -1.67 -5.63 -7.87
C ARG A 149 -2.03 -5.89 -6.42
N SER A 150 -1.49 -5.11 -5.49
CA SER A 150 -1.71 -5.29 -4.06
C SER A 150 -2.02 -3.97 -3.38
N LEU A 151 -3.11 -3.95 -2.62
CA LEU A 151 -3.60 -2.79 -1.89
C LEU A 151 -3.80 -3.14 -0.42
N HIS A 152 -3.09 -2.42 0.45
CA HIS A 152 -3.24 -2.54 1.90
C HIS A 152 -3.74 -1.20 2.46
N LEU A 153 -4.93 -1.22 3.05
CA LEU A 153 -5.55 -0.06 3.69
C LEU A 153 -5.77 -0.35 5.20
N PRO A 154 -4.69 -0.33 6.00
CA PRO A 154 -4.83 -0.39 7.45
C PRO A 154 -5.46 0.90 7.99
N ASP A 155 -6.53 0.76 8.76
CA ASP A 155 -7.23 1.84 9.44
C ASP A 155 -7.83 2.87 8.45
N VAL A 156 -8.54 2.40 7.43
CA VAL A 156 -9.22 3.27 6.45
C VAL A 156 -10.39 4.02 7.11
N VAL A 157 -10.57 5.28 6.70
CA VAL A 157 -11.68 6.16 7.07
C VAL A 157 -12.52 6.39 5.82
N GLY A 158 -13.79 6.02 5.88
CA GLY A 158 -14.75 6.08 4.78
C GLY A 158 -15.84 5.05 4.99
N SER A 159 -16.97 5.23 4.31
CA SER A 159 -18.05 4.25 4.23
C SER A 159 -17.61 3.02 3.42
N ASP A 160 -18.29 1.90 3.64
CA ASP A 160 -18.04 0.67 2.89
C ASP A 160 -18.24 0.86 1.38
N ARG A 161 -19.16 1.74 1.00
CA ARG A 161 -19.39 2.13 -0.38
C ARG A 161 -18.17 2.82 -1.00
N GLU A 162 -17.59 3.78 -0.30
CA GLU A 162 -16.40 4.49 -0.79
C GLU A 162 -15.19 3.56 -0.90
N VAL A 163 -15.05 2.62 0.06
CA VAL A 163 -14.02 1.56 0.01
C VAL A 163 -14.22 0.69 -1.23
N LEU A 164 -15.45 0.23 -1.46
CA LEU A 164 -15.81 -0.58 -2.63
C LEU A 164 -15.51 0.15 -3.93
N GLU A 165 -15.98 1.40 -4.05
CA GLU A 165 -15.77 2.24 -5.22
C GLU A 165 -14.28 2.41 -5.51
N PHE A 166 -13.48 2.71 -4.48
CA PHE A 166 -12.03 2.87 -4.62
C PHE A 166 -11.33 1.59 -5.08
N ILE A 167 -11.68 0.42 -4.51
CA ILE A 167 -11.10 -0.88 -4.89
C ILE A 167 -11.40 -1.19 -6.36
N CYS A 168 -12.63 -0.95 -6.80
CA CYS A 168 -13.07 -1.25 -8.17
C CYS A 168 -12.37 -0.41 -9.25
N LYS A 169 -11.72 0.71 -8.89
CA LYS A 169 -10.90 1.48 -9.84
C LYS A 169 -9.61 0.78 -10.26
N PHE A 170 -9.23 -0.33 -9.63
CA PHE A 170 -7.99 -1.06 -9.91
C PHE A 170 -8.27 -2.45 -10.52
N PRO A 171 -8.44 -2.57 -11.85
CA PRO A 171 -8.86 -3.82 -12.50
C PRO A 171 -7.83 -4.97 -12.39
N ARG A 172 -6.56 -4.66 -12.12
CA ARG A 172 -5.48 -5.64 -11.96
C ARG A 172 -5.17 -5.99 -10.50
N LEU A 173 -6.02 -5.54 -9.58
CA LEU A 173 -5.82 -5.78 -8.15
C LEU A 173 -6.06 -7.26 -7.84
N ASP A 174 -5.02 -7.96 -7.39
CA ASP A 174 -5.04 -9.38 -7.03
C ASP A 174 -5.12 -9.55 -5.51
N ASP A 175 -4.36 -8.77 -4.75
CA ASP A 175 -4.26 -8.86 -3.28
C ASP A 175 -4.93 -7.66 -2.61
N LEU A 176 -5.71 -7.93 -1.56
CA LEU A 176 -6.42 -6.91 -0.80
C LEU A 176 -6.25 -7.14 0.69
N SER A 177 -5.89 -6.09 1.42
CA SER A 177 -5.76 -6.13 2.88
C SER A 177 -6.48 -4.95 3.50
N LEU A 178 -7.52 -5.25 4.28
CA LEU A 178 -8.36 -4.25 4.92
C LEU A 178 -8.35 -4.43 6.44
N LYS A 179 -8.24 -3.31 7.14
CA LYS A 179 -8.55 -3.21 8.56
C LYS A 179 -9.54 -2.06 8.75
N LEU A 180 -10.82 -2.41 8.84
CA LEU A 180 -11.90 -1.45 8.96
C LEU A 180 -12.06 -1.04 10.42
N SER A 181 -12.36 0.24 10.64
CA SER A 181 -12.79 0.74 11.95
C SER A 181 -14.32 0.71 12.02
N SER A 182 -14.90 0.50 13.21
CA SER A 182 -16.34 0.18 13.39
C SER A 182 -17.32 1.32 13.11
N ALA A 183 -16.90 2.38 12.42
CA ALA A 183 -17.64 3.64 12.29
C ALA A 183 -18.37 3.83 10.95
N CYS A 184 -18.39 2.81 10.07
CA CYS A 184 -19.02 2.95 8.76
C CYS A 184 -20.56 3.04 8.88
N SER A 185 -21.15 4.07 8.29
CA SER A 185 -22.61 4.22 8.18
C SER A 185 -23.16 3.26 7.13
N THR A 186 -24.37 2.73 7.38
CA THR A 186 -25.07 1.76 6.53
C THR A 186 -26.02 2.45 5.54
N ASP A 187 -25.56 3.47 4.82
CA ASP A 187 -26.40 4.06 3.78
C ASP A 187 -26.49 3.09 2.58
N ASP A 188 -27.72 2.78 2.15
CA ASP A 188 -27.98 1.87 1.03
C ASP A 188 -27.30 2.40 -0.25
N PRO A 189 -26.36 1.64 -0.85
CA PRO A 189 -25.55 2.15 -1.94
C PRO A 189 -26.27 2.06 -3.30
N PRO A 190 -26.26 3.14 -4.12
CA PRO A 190 -26.39 3.06 -5.56
C PRO A 190 -25.35 2.09 -6.13
N ARG A 191 -25.78 1.18 -7.01
CA ARG A 191 -24.89 0.20 -7.65
C ARG A 191 -23.78 0.92 -8.43
N PRO A 192 -22.48 0.62 -8.20
CA PRO A 192 -21.40 1.20 -8.96
C PRO A 192 -21.52 0.84 -10.45
N SER A 193 -21.08 1.74 -11.33
CA SER A 193 -21.04 1.50 -12.77
C SER A 193 -20.10 0.33 -13.06
N MET A 194 -20.63 -0.70 -13.74
CA MET A 194 -20.07 -2.05 -13.88
C MET A 194 -18.81 -2.18 -14.77
N GLU A 195 -18.19 -1.08 -15.21
CA GLU A 195 -17.26 -1.16 -16.35
C GLU A 195 -15.91 -1.81 -16.02
N LEU A 196 -15.48 -1.80 -14.75
CA LEU A 196 -14.20 -2.39 -14.34
C LEU A 196 -14.35 -3.16 -13.03
N SER A 197 -14.04 -4.45 -13.08
CA SER A 197 -14.02 -5.35 -11.92
C SER A 197 -12.57 -5.77 -11.62
N PRO A 198 -12.12 -5.71 -10.35
CA PRO A 198 -10.80 -6.20 -9.98
C PRO A 198 -10.72 -7.74 -10.12
N SER A 199 -9.54 -8.27 -10.43
CA SER A 199 -9.34 -9.73 -10.58
C SER A 199 -9.49 -10.49 -9.25
N LEU A 200 -8.96 -9.93 -8.17
CA LEU A 200 -9.00 -10.46 -6.80
C LEU A 200 -8.60 -11.94 -6.68
N ARG A 201 -7.59 -12.37 -7.45
CA ARG A 201 -7.16 -13.77 -7.51
C ARG A 201 -6.07 -14.16 -6.50
N GLY A 202 -5.55 -13.18 -5.77
CA GLY A 202 -4.45 -13.36 -4.85
C GLY A 202 -4.94 -13.64 -3.43
N LYS A 203 -4.45 -12.84 -2.49
CA LYS A 203 -4.70 -12.97 -1.06
C LYS A 203 -5.62 -11.87 -0.52
N LEU A 204 -6.62 -12.27 0.26
CA LEU A 204 -7.45 -11.40 1.07
C LEU A 204 -7.00 -11.43 2.53
N ILE A 205 -6.75 -10.27 3.13
CA ILE A 205 -6.47 -10.13 4.57
C ILE A 205 -7.50 -9.22 5.21
N LEU A 206 -8.30 -9.76 6.13
CA LEU A 206 -9.31 -9.01 6.88
C LEU A 206 -8.98 -9.00 8.37
N ARG A 207 -8.90 -7.80 8.96
CA ARG A 207 -8.60 -7.61 10.38
C ARG A 207 -9.58 -6.66 11.06
N GLY A 208 -9.93 -6.97 12.31
CA GLY A 208 -10.32 -5.95 13.30
C GLY A 208 -11.79 -5.53 13.32
N TRP A 209 -12.73 -6.40 12.99
CA TRP A 209 -14.15 -6.05 12.97
C TRP A 209 -14.73 -6.26 14.38
N GLY A 210 -15.02 -5.17 15.08
CA GLY A 210 -15.74 -5.21 16.36
C GLY A 210 -17.25 -5.39 16.17
N SER A 211 -17.77 -4.95 15.03
CA SER A 211 -19.14 -5.13 14.56
C SER A 211 -19.18 -6.13 13.41
N PRO A 212 -20.32 -6.81 13.16
CA PRO A 212 -20.45 -7.70 12.02
C PRO A 212 -20.18 -6.92 10.73
N PRO A 213 -19.39 -7.52 9.82
CA PRO A 213 -19.18 -6.93 8.53
C PRO A 213 -20.42 -6.53 7.77
N SER A 214 -20.43 -5.32 7.24
CA SER A 214 -21.22 -5.04 6.05
C SER A 214 -20.77 -5.97 4.93
N ARG A 215 -21.76 -6.45 4.16
CA ARG A 215 -21.55 -7.42 3.08
C ARG A 215 -20.86 -6.82 1.85
N PHE A 216 -20.30 -5.62 1.93
CA PHE A 216 -19.88 -4.83 0.76
C PHE A 216 -18.83 -5.51 -0.13
N LEU A 217 -17.92 -6.33 0.43
CA LEU A 217 -16.96 -7.07 -0.40
C LEU A 217 -17.66 -8.12 -1.28
N LEU A 218 -18.80 -8.67 -0.82
CA LEU A 218 -19.61 -9.61 -1.61
C LEU A 218 -20.33 -8.90 -2.76
N ASP A 219 -20.44 -7.56 -2.70
CA ASP A 219 -21.04 -6.72 -3.73
C ASP A 219 -20.03 -6.27 -4.82
N ILE A 220 -18.79 -6.78 -4.78
CA ILE A 220 -17.80 -6.51 -5.84
C ILE A 220 -18.30 -7.08 -7.17
N PRO A 221 -18.39 -6.26 -8.23
CA PRO A 221 -18.75 -6.74 -9.56
C PRO A 221 -17.80 -7.85 -10.03
N GLY A 222 -18.37 -8.89 -10.64
CA GLY A 222 -17.60 -10.08 -11.05
C GLY A 222 -17.38 -11.11 -9.94
N GLY A 223 -17.73 -10.81 -8.69
CA GLY A 223 -17.60 -11.73 -7.55
C GLY A 223 -16.18 -11.80 -6.97
N LEU A 224 -16.01 -12.63 -5.96
CA LEU A 224 -14.73 -12.80 -5.25
C LEU A 224 -14.03 -14.08 -5.69
N HIS A 225 -12.74 -13.98 -6.02
CA HIS A 225 -11.95 -15.06 -6.62
C HIS A 225 -10.64 -15.33 -5.88
N PHE A 226 -10.57 -15.01 -4.60
CA PHE A 226 -9.33 -15.12 -3.82
C PHE A 226 -8.90 -16.57 -3.64
N ARG A 227 -7.59 -16.81 -3.70
CA ARG A 227 -6.98 -18.12 -3.43
C ARG A 227 -6.57 -18.30 -1.99
N SER A 228 -6.20 -17.23 -1.32
CA SER A 228 -5.78 -17.26 0.09
C SER A 228 -6.60 -16.26 0.88
N ILE A 229 -7.18 -16.70 2.00
CA ILE A 229 -7.93 -15.85 2.92
C ILE A 229 -7.27 -15.90 4.29
N ASP A 230 -6.94 -14.74 4.85
CA ASP A 230 -6.44 -14.58 6.21
C ASP A 230 -7.38 -13.66 6.99
N VAL A 231 -8.12 -14.24 7.93
CA VAL A 231 -9.15 -13.53 8.70
C VAL A 231 -8.76 -13.42 10.17
N GLY A 232 -9.06 -12.28 10.78
CA GLY A 232 -8.92 -12.06 12.22
C GLY A 232 -10.04 -11.17 12.76
N LYS A 233 -10.78 -11.68 13.75
CA LYS A 233 -12.00 -11.04 14.32
C LYS A 233 -13.05 -10.72 13.26
N VAL A 234 -13.61 -11.77 12.63
CA VAL A 234 -14.69 -11.64 11.64
C VAL A 234 -15.87 -12.49 12.13
N GLY A 235 -17.10 -11.98 12.00
CA GLY A 235 -18.30 -12.72 12.39
C GLY A 235 -18.50 -13.98 11.54
N LYS A 236 -18.93 -15.08 12.17
CA LYS A 236 -19.08 -16.39 11.50
C LYS A 236 -19.97 -16.33 10.25
N ALA A 237 -21.14 -15.69 10.34
CA ALA A 237 -22.08 -15.60 9.21
C ALA A 237 -21.46 -14.96 7.96
N TYR A 238 -20.72 -13.86 8.15
CA TYR A 238 -20.02 -13.21 7.04
C TYR A 238 -18.87 -14.06 6.48
N LEU A 239 -18.13 -14.74 7.36
CA LEU A 239 -17.08 -15.66 6.92
C LEU A 239 -17.67 -16.79 6.06
N ASP A 240 -18.79 -17.38 6.48
CA ASP A 240 -19.46 -18.45 5.72
C ASP A 240 -19.85 -17.95 4.32
N GLU A 241 -20.42 -16.74 4.20
CA GLU A 241 -20.75 -16.13 2.91
C GLU A 241 -19.50 -15.84 2.05
N LEU A 242 -18.43 -15.34 2.66
CA LEU A 242 -17.15 -15.08 1.99
C LEU A 242 -16.54 -16.38 1.43
N LEU A 243 -16.60 -17.47 2.20
CA LEU A 243 -16.12 -18.79 1.78
C LEU A 243 -16.98 -19.36 0.64
N VAL A 244 -18.29 -19.18 0.68
CA VAL A 244 -19.18 -19.57 -0.42
C VAL A 244 -18.83 -18.78 -1.68
N ALA A 245 -18.64 -17.46 -1.57
CA ALA A 245 -18.28 -16.61 -2.69
C ALA A 245 -16.95 -17.01 -3.34
N CYS A 246 -15.94 -17.39 -2.53
CA CYS A 246 -14.62 -17.80 -3.01
C CYS A 246 -14.48 -19.32 -3.24
N SER A 247 -15.55 -20.10 -3.11
CA SER A 247 -15.48 -21.58 -3.03
C SER A 247 -14.82 -22.25 -4.24
N SER A 248 -14.90 -21.63 -5.42
CA SER A 248 -14.29 -22.14 -6.65
C SER A 248 -12.79 -21.86 -6.79
N THR A 249 -12.24 -20.92 -6.01
CA THR A 249 -10.86 -20.44 -6.13
C THR A 249 -10.03 -20.61 -4.86
N LEU A 250 -10.68 -20.84 -3.72
CA LEU A 250 -10.02 -20.88 -2.42
C LEU A 250 -9.11 -22.11 -2.28
N GLU A 251 -7.83 -21.87 -2.04
CA GLU A 251 -6.78 -22.88 -1.84
C GLU A 251 -6.29 -22.88 -0.38
N GLU A 252 -6.23 -21.71 0.26
CA GLU A 252 -5.69 -21.53 1.62
C GLU A 252 -6.63 -20.69 2.48
N LEU A 253 -6.92 -21.20 3.69
CA LEU A 253 -7.65 -20.47 4.72
C LEU A 253 -6.81 -20.44 6.00
N SER A 254 -6.54 -19.23 6.50
CA SER A 254 -5.78 -18.99 7.71
C SER A 254 -6.55 -18.11 8.69
N PHE A 255 -6.41 -18.46 9.97
CA PHE A 255 -7.01 -17.73 11.07
C PHE A 255 -5.88 -17.19 11.93
N SER A 256 -5.75 -15.87 12.00
CA SER A 256 -4.75 -15.30 12.90
C SER A 256 -5.37 -15.04 14.27
N PRO A 257 -4.81 -15.63 15.34
CA PRO A 257 -5.27 -15.37 16.69
C PRO A 257 -5.07 -13.89 17.03
N ILE A 258 -5.95 -13.38 17.88
CA ILE A 258 -5.87 -12.01 18.37
C ILE A 258 -4.60 -11.90 19.22
N SER A 259 -3.57 -11.26 18.70
CA SER A 259 -2.54 -10.70 19.58
C SER A 259 -3.22 -9.55 20.33
N SER A 260 -3.49 -9.75 21.61
CA SER A 260 -3.89 -8.70 22.54
C SER A 260 -2.70 -7.75 22.73
N GLU A 261 -2.55 -6.80 21.80
CA GLU A 261 -1.70 -5.61 21.96
C GLU A 261 -2.44 -4.52 22.72
#